data_AF-A0A959Y6B8-F1
#
_entry.id   AF-A0A959Y6B8-F1
#
_cell.length_a   1.000
_cell.length_b   1.000
_cell.length_c   1.000
_cell.angle_alpha   90.00
_cell.angle_beta   90.00
_cell.angle_gamma   90.00
#
_symmetry.space_group_name_H-M   'P 1'
#
loop_
_entity.id
_entity.type
_entity.pdbx_description
1 polymer ?
#
loop_
_entity_poly.entity_id
_entity_poly.type
_entity_poly.pdbx_seq_one_letter_code
_entity_poly.pdbx_strand_id
1 'polypeptide(L)'
;ENINARLTLEPFQSMRIELLANRTESRNSSSFFRYRADTINAYVNESPQEFGNFSVSIITWATTFSTDDDNFVNPVFEQLLDDRQVISGRLAGARGITEVVDTTGFYQGYGRTQQDVVIPSFIAAYTGQSAQSVKLDPFSIFPLPNWDITYDGLSRLAPFSKLFRTFTINHSYRSTFSIGSYQTNLLYTQDGEALDAIGNFIPQRQIMTATISEVMRPFINFDATLQNSLLLKFEYNRDRNLSLSLSNLQVTEVRGKEFVVGTGYRFKNVKFPLAFGGTRPKSDMNLRLDLSLRDNATVIRRMEENQNQVTAGQNIISIKTSADYVINQRLNVRAFYERVMNNPVISTSFPSANTNAGISIRFTLTQ
;
A
#
# COMPACT_ATOMS: atom_id res chain seq x y z
N GLU A 1 -4.63 16.41 13.69
CA GLU A 1 -6.00 15.87 13.55
C GLU A 1 -5.92 14.38 13.21
N ASN A 2 -6.82 13.57 13.75
CA ASN A 2 -6.97 12.15 13.41
C ASN A 2 -8.46 11.78 13.43
N ILE A 3 -8.97 11.30 12.30
CA ILE A 3 -10.30 10.75 12.11
C ILE A 3 -10.14 9.25 11.85
N ASN A 4 -10.86 8.44 12.63
CA ASN A 4 -10.94 7.00 12.42
C ASN A 4 -12.42 6.58 12.52
N ALA A 5 -12.94 6.02 11.45
CA ALA A 5 -14.28 5.45 11.39
C ALA A 5 -14.18 3.95 11.14
N ARG A 6 -14.96 3.18 11.90
CA ARG A 6 -15.08 1.73 11.77
C ARG A 6 -16.55 1.33 11.80
N LEU A 7 -16.97 0.52 10.84
CA LEU A 7 -18.32 -0.03 10.78
C LEU A 7 -18.26 -1.53 10.49
N THR A 8 -18.93 -2.33 11.32
CA THR A 8 -19.02 -3.78 11.13
C THR A 8 -20.42 -4.14 10.69
N LEU A 9 -20.55 -4.86 9.58
CA LEU A 9 -21.79 -5.32 8.99
C LEU A 9 -21.80 -6.85 8.96
N GLU A 10 -22.97 -7.43 9.25
CA GLU A 10 -23.22 -8.88 9.14
C GLU A 10 -24.48 -9.10 8.29
N PRO A 11 -24.40 -8.95 6.95
CA PRO A 11 -25.59 -8.94 6.08
C PRO A 11 -26.38 -10.25 6.09
N PHE A 12 -25.69 -11.38 6.28
CA PHE A 12 -26.28 -12.70 6.47
C PHE A 12 -25.39 -13.52 7.39
N GLN A 13 -25.94 -14.61 7.93
CA GLN A 13 -25.22 -15.49 8.84
C GLN A 13 -23.88 -15.88 8.21
N SER A 14 -22.80 -15.86 9.02
CA SER A 14 -21.46 -16.30 8.59
C SER A 14 -20.69 -15.33 7.69
N MET A 15 -21.27 -14.17 7.33
CA MET A 15 -20.57 -13.09 6.63
C MET A 15 -20.28 -11.95 7.60
N ARG A 16 -19.03 -11.49 7.63
CA ARG A 16 -18.59 -10.30 8.34
C ARG A 16 -17.93 -9.36 7.34
N ILE A 17 -18.38 -8.12 7.29
CA ILE A 17 -17.75 -7.05 6.53
C ILE A 17 -17.34 -5.97 7.53
N GLU A 18 -16.08 -5.59 7.51
CA GLU A 18 -15.57 -4.48 8.29
C GLU A 18 -15.14 -3.36 7.35
N LEU A 19 -15.71 -2.17 7.54
CA LEU A 19 -15.39 -0.96 6.79
C LEU A 19 -14.54 -0.04 7.66
N LEU A 20 -13.47 0.48 7.09
CA LEU A 20 -12.47 1.30 7.79
C LEU A 20 -12.15 2.54 6.97
N ALA A 21 -12.29 3.72 7.58
CA ALA A 21 -11.91 4.98 6.95
C ALA A 21 -11.03 5.78 7.92
N ASN A 22 -9.90 6.29 7.44
CA ASN A 22 -8.93 7.01 8.28
C ASN A 22 -8.41 8.28 7.60
N ARG A 23 -8.26 9.36 8.37
CA ARG A 23 -7.61 10.61 7.93
C ARG A 23 -6.74 11.11 9.07
N THR A 24 -5.47 11.36 8.81
CA THR A 24 -4.53 11.91 9.77
C THR A 24 -3.83 13.10 9.14
N GLU A 25 -3.84 14.23 9.84
CA GLU A 25 -3.09 15.43 9.49
C GLU A 25 -2.23 15.83 10.69
N SER A 26 -0.92 15.87 10.51
CA SER A 26 0.00 16.45 11.49
C SER A 26 0.45 17.82 10.98
N ARG A 27 0.39 18.84 11.84
CA ARG A 27 0.85 20.19 11.54
C ARG A 27 1.65 20.70 12.72
N ASN A 28 2.87 21.13 12.43
CA ASN A 28 3.76 21.79 13.35
C ASN A 28 3.97 23.21 12.83
N SER A 29 3.95 24.18 13.73
CA SER A 29 4.22 25.57 13.41
C SER A 29 5.40 26.04 14.25
N SER A 30 6.29 26.80 13.64
CA SER A 30 7.43 27.45 14.29
C SER A 30 7.49 28.90 13.83
N SER A 31 7.80 29.82 14.74
CA SER A 31 8.01 31.22 14.41
C SER A 31 8.99 31.82 15.40
N PHE A 32 9.73 32.84 14.97
CA PHE A 32 10.42 33.72 15.91
C PHE A 32 9.39 34.67 16.50
N PHE A 33 9.40 34.90 17.81
CA PHE A 33 8.53 35.89 18.42
C PHE A 33 9.36 37.03 19.01
N ARG A 34 8.93 38.27 18.80
CA ARG A 34 9.52 39.44 19.45
C ARG A 34 8.44 40.42 19.91
N TYR A 35 8.71 41.11 21.00
CA TYR A 35 7.85 42.19 21.46
C TYR A 35 8.17 43.47 20.67
N ARG A 36 7.18 44.03 19.99
CA ARG A 36 7.31 45.33 19.31
C ARG A 36 6.60 46.42 20.09
N ALA A 37 7.34 47.02 21.02
CA ALA A 37 6.87 48.13 21.85
C ALA A 37 6.64 49.43 21.06
N ASP A 38 7.33 49.58 19.93
CA ASP A 38 7.43 50.81 19.13
C ASP A 38 6.24 51.06 18.19
N THR A 39 5.49 50.02 17.83
CA THR A 39 4.50 50.07 16.75
C THR A 39 3.11 49.62 17.20
N ILE A 40 3.04 48.43 17.81
CA ILE A 40 1.77 47.72 18.08
C ILE A 40 1.65 47.26 19.53
N ASN A 41 2.66 47.52 20.35
CA ASN A 41 2.73 47.20 21.78
C ASN A 41 2.29 45.74 22.09
N ALA A 42 2.74 44.80 21.24
CA ALA A 42 2.35 43.40 21.29
C ALA A 42 3.50 42.49 20.83
N TYR A 43 3.41 41.21 21.18
CA TYR A 43 4.25 40.17 20.58
C TYR A 43 3.83 39.93 19.13
N VAL A 44 4.81 39.88 18.22
CA VAL A 44 4.62 39.50 16.83
C VAL A 44 5.41 38.25 16.49
N ASN A 45 4.80 37.41 15.66
CA ASN A 45 5.47 36.28 15.04
C ASN A 45 6.15 36.74 13.74
N GLU A 46 7.47 36.57 13.67
CA GLU A 46 8.27 36.80 12.48
C GLU A 46 8.65 35.46 11.86
N SER A 47 8.60 35.41 10.52
CA SER A 47 8.91 34.23 9.72
C SER A 47 8.19 32.95 10.18
N PRO A 48 6.86 32.96 10.33
CA PRO A 48 6.13 31.74 10.66
C PRO A 48 6.31 30.70 9.55
N GLN A 49 6.68 29.49 9.97
CA GLN A 49 6.80 28.32 9.12
C GLN A 49 5.89 27.23 9.65
N GLU A 50 5.09 26.64 8.78
CA GLU A 50 4.35 25.42 9.10
C GLU A 50 4.92 24.25 8.32
N PHE A 51 5.06 23.09 8.96
CA PHE A 51 5.42 21.84 8.31
C PHE A 51 4.63 20.69 8.88
N GLY A 52 4.38 19.67 8.08
CA GLY A 52 3.46 18.62 8.47
C GLY A 52 3.46 17.44 7.53
N ASN A 53 2.53 16.51 7.80
CA ASN A 53 2.24 15.38 6.94
C ASN A 53 0.74 15.14 6.89
N PHE A 54 0.30 14.41 5.87
CA PHE A 54 -1.10 14.12 5.63
C PHE A 54 -1.26 12.69 5.12
N SER A 55 -2.31 12.01 5.57
CA SER A 55 -2.65 10.66 5.16
C SER A 55 -4.17 10.48 5.20
N VAL A 56 -4.75 9.91 4.15
CA VAL A 56 -6.20 9.69 4.04
C VAL A 56 -6.49 8.41 3.29
N SER A 57 -7.48 7.64 3.76
CA SER A 57 -7.97 6.47 3.05
C SER A 57 -8.70 6.89 1.78
N ILE A 58 -8.33 6.29 0.65
CA ILE A 58 -8.95 6.52 -0.65
C ILE A 58 -9.30 5.17 -1.28
N ILE A 59 -9.92 5.19 -2.46
CA ILE A 59 -10.18 3.98 -3.25
C ILE A 59 -9.53 4.16 -4.62
N THR A 60 -8.68 3.20 -4.99
CA THR A 60 -7.95 3.14 -6.26
C THR A 60 -8.26 1.86 -7.05
N TRP A 61 -9.33 1.15 -6.64
CA TRP A 61 -9.76 -0.13 -7.20
C TRP A 61 -9.94 -0.10 -8.72
N ALA A 62 -10.48 1.01 -9.24
CA ALA A 62 -10.75 1.20 -10.67
C ALA A 62 -9.50 1.00 -11.55
N THR A 63 -8.31 1.29 -11.01
CA THR A 63 -7.05 1.22 -11.77
C THR A 63 -6.14 0.08 -11.35
N THR A 64 -6.51 -0.70 -10.32
CA THR A 64 -5.66 -1.76 -9.75
C THR A 64 -5.20 -2.76 -10.81
N PHE A 65 -6.10 -3.14 -11.73
CA PHE A 65 -5.86 -4.18 -12.73
C PHE A 65 -5.28 -3.66 -14.04
N SER A 66 -5.00 -2.36 -14.14
CA SER A 66 -4.27 -1.83 -15.29
C SER A 66 -2.92 -2.53 -15.45
N THR A 67 -2.58 -2.85 -16.68
CA THR A 67 -1.32 -3.48 -17.07
C THR A 67 -0.55 -2.54 -17.96
N ASP A 68 0.77 -2.74 -17.99
CA ASP A 68 1.62 -2.03 -18.93
C ASP A 68 1.62 -2.81 -20.26
N ASP A 69 1.83 -2.10 -21.37
CA ASP A 69 2.07 -2.73 -22.67
C ASP A 69 3.52 -3.24 -22.79
N ASP A 70 3.88 -3.77 -23.96
CA ASP A 70 5.23 -4.31 -24.24
C ASP A 70 6.35 -3.25 -24.11
N ASN A 71 6.01 -1.95 -24.19
CA ASN A 71 6.91 -0.82 -24.02
C ASN A 71 6.83 -0.19 -22.62
N PHE A 72 6.18 -0.88 -21.67
CA PHE A 72 5.93 -0.43 -20.30
C PHE A 72 5.05 0.84 -20.19
N VAL A 73 4.34 1.21 -21.26
CA VAL A 73 3.36 2.32 -21.26
C VAL A 73 2.15 1.89 -20.47
N ASN A 74 1.68 2.75 -19.57
CA ASN A 74 0.53 2.47 -18.73
C ASN A 74 -0.60 3.47 -19.02
N PRO A 75 -1.83 2.99 -19.33
CA PRO A 75 -2.94 3.90 -19.67
C PRO A 75 -3.32 4.84 -18.52
N VAL A 76 -3.09 4.46 -17.27
CA VAL A 76 -3.33 5.32 -16.10
C VAL A 76 -2.29 6.43 -16.02
N PHE A 77 -1.05 6.16 -16.44
CA PHE A 77 -0.02 7.20 -16.52
C PHE A 77 -0.30 8.18 -17.66
N GLU A 78 -0.73 7.71 -18.83
CA GLU A 78 -1.16 8.59 -19.92
C GLU A 78 -2.36 9.46 -19.49
N GLN A 79 -3.34 8.86 -18.79
CA GLN A 79 -4.45 9.62 -18.21
C GLN A 79 -3.98 10.72 -17.24
N LEU A 80 -2.95 10.45 -16.44
CA LEU A 80 -2.33 11.48 -15.60
C LEU A 80 -1.76 12.62 -16.44
N LEU A 81 -1.09 12.32 -17.57
CA LEU A 81 -0.51 13.35 -18.42
C LEU A 81 -1.59 14.24 -19.03
N ASP A 82 -2.70 13.64 -19.47
CA ASP A 82 -3.86 14.32 -20.06
C ASP A 82 -4.65 15.14 -19.03
N ASP A 83 -4.87 14.58 -17.83
CA ASP A 83 -5.63 15.22 -16.74
C ASP A 83 -5.03 16.56 -16.33
N ARG A 84 -3.70 16.74 -16.47
CA ARG A 84 -3.01 17.99 -16.11
C ARG A 84 -3.55 19.19 -16.86
N GLN A 85 -3.87 19.04 -18.14
CA GLN A 85 -4.39 20.16 -18.92
C GLN A 85 -5.78 20.59 -18.40
N VAL A 86 -6.63 19.60 -18.07
CA VAL A 86 -7.96 19.84 -17.51
C VAL A 86 -7.87 20.53 -16.15
N ILE A 87 -7.00 20.04 -15.27
CA ILE A 87 -6.79 20.61 -13.94
C ILE A 87 -6.23 22.04 -14.02
N SER A 88 -5.26 22.28 -14.92
CA SER A 88 -4.71 23.62 -15.18
C SER A 88 -5.82 24.61 -15.51
N GLY A 89 -6.75 24.24 -16.41
CA GLY A 89 -7.90 25.07 -16.74
C GLY A 89 -8.86 25.30 -15.57
N ARG A 90 -9.09 24.29 -14.71
CA ARG A 90 -9.93 24.44 -13.52
C ARG A 90 -9.34 25.39 -12.48
N LEU A 91 -8.03 25.31 -12.26
CA LEU A 91 -7.31 26.19 -11.34
C LEU A 91 -7.28 27.63 -11.86
N ALA A 92 -6.97 27.81 -13.15
CA ALA A 92 -6.98 29.10 -13.81
C ALA A 92 -8.38 29.74 -13.78
N GLY A 93 -9.42 28.97 -14.12
CA GLY A 93 -10.80 29.43 -14.09
C GLY A 93 -11.27 29.86 -12.69
N ALA A 94 -10.81 29.19 -11.63
CA ALA A 94 -11.08 29.60 -10.25
C ALA A 94 -10.46 30.97 -9.89
N ARG A 95 -9.40 31.38 -10.60
CA ARG A 95 -8.77 32.71 -10.49
C ARG A 95 -9.23 33.71 -11.56
N GLY A 96 -10.15 33.32 -12.44
CA GLY A 96 -10.58 34.17 -13.58
C GLY A 96 -9.53 34.33 -14.68
N ILE A 97 -8.51 33.49 -14.70
CA ILE A 97 -7.45 33.49 -15.73
C ILE A 97 -7.96 32.76 -16.96
N THR A 98 -7.90 33.43 -18.12
CA THR A 98 -8.32 32.87 -19.42
C THR A 98 -7.16 32.70 -20.39
N GLU A 99 -5.98 33.20 -20.04
CA GLU A 99 -4.79 33.16 -20.88
C GLU A 99 -4.15 31.76 -20.87
N VAL A 100 -3.93 31.22 -22.07
CA VAL A 100 -3.27 29.94 -22.31
C VAL A 100 -1.81 30.20 -22.68
N VAL A 101 -0.89 29.54 -21.98
CA VAL A 101 0.54 29.52 -22.27
C VAL A 101 0.79 28.65 -23.50
N ASP A 102 1.02 29.31 -24.63
CA ASP A 102 1.53 28.72 -25.87
C ASP A 102 0.60 27.64 -26.49
N THR A 103 1.10 26.94 -27.51
CA THR A 103 0.48 25.81 -28.23
C THR A 103 0.24 24.57 -27.36
N THR A 104 0.72 24.56 -26.12
CA THR A 104 0.64 23.41 -25.20
C THR A 104 -0.71 23.26 -24.50
N GLY A 105 -1.55 24.30 -24.49
CA GLY A 105 -2.90 24.23 -23.93
C GLY A 105 -3.00 24.37 -22.40
N PHE A 106 -1.90 24.66 -21.71
CA PHE A 106 -1.86 24.94 -20.26
C PHE A 106 -2.11 26.42 -19.99
N TYR A 107 -2.69 26.76 -18.84
CA TYR A 107 -3.02 28.14 -18.49
C TYR A 107 -1.89 28.86 -17.75
N GLN A 108 -1.84 30.19 -17.85
CA GLN A 108 -0.83 31.02 -17.20
C GLN A 108 -0.83 30.80 -15.67
N GLY A 109 0.35 30.67 -15.08
CA GLY A 109 0.52 30.38 -13.66
C GLY A 109 0.30 28.90 -13.27
N TYR A 110 -0.25 28.07 -14.17
CA TYR A 110 -0.58 26.67 -13.94
C TYR A 110 -0.01 25.78 -15.06
N GLY A 111 1.30 25.80 -15.22
CA GLY A 111 2.02 25.01 -16.21
C GLY A 111 1.99 23.50 -15.95
N ARG A 112 2.48 22.74 -16.94
CA ARG A 112 2.48 21.26 -16.95
C ARG A 112 3.23 20.59 -15.79
N THR A 113 4.15 21.31 -15.16
CA THR A 113 5.02 20.83 -14.08
C THR A 113 4.61 21.40 -12.73
N GLN A 114 3.60 22.27 -12.69
CA GLN A 114 3.19 22.97 -11.48
C GLN A 114 2.57 21.97 -10.48
N GLN A 115 2.96 22.09 -9.21
CA GLN A 115 2.58 21.15 -8.15
C GLN A 115 1.07 20.95 -8.00
N ASP A 116 0.32 22.05 -7.92
CA ASP A 116 -1.12 22.04 -7.71
C ASP A 116 -1.87 21.54 -8.95
N VAL A 117 -1.23 21.50 -10.12
CA VAL A 117 -1.73 20.79 -11.31
C VAL A 117 -1.44 19.30 -11.22
N VAL A 118 -0.19 18.92 -10.93
CA VAL A 118 0.27 17.53 -11.00
C VAL A 118 -0.35 16.66 -9.89
N ILE A 119 -0.46 17.16 -8.66
CA ILE A 119 -0.99 16.37 -7.53
C ILE A 119 -2.45 15.91 -7.75
N PRO A 120 -3.42 16.81 -8.01
CA PRO A 120 -4.80 16.38 -8.25
C PRO A 120 -4.97 15.59 -9.56
N SER A 121 -4.12 15.81 -10.57
CA SER A 121 -4.08 14.95 -11.76
C SER A 121 -3.64 13.52 -11.42
N PHE A 122 -2.64 13.38 -10.56
CA PHE A 122 -2.20 12.09 -10.02
C PHE A 122 -3.31 11.40 -9.21
N ILE A 123 -4.02 12.14 -8.37
CA ILE A 123 -5.15 11.59 -7.63
C ILE A 123 -6.28 11.17 -8.58
N ALA A 124 -6.65 12.01 -9.56
CA ALA A 124 -7.70 11.72 -10.53
C ALA A 124 -7.41 10.43 -11.31
N ALA A 125 -6.26 10.39 -11.99
CA ALA A 125 -5.85 9.25 -12.81
C ALA A 125 -5.85 7.95 -12.02
N TYR A 126 -5.17 7.90 -10.86
CA TYR A 126 -5.01 6.65 -10.11
C TYR A 126 -6.24 6.25 -9.27
N THR A 127 -7.12 7.18 -8.91
CA THR A 127 -8.43 6.83 -8.32
C THR A 127 -9.49 6.48 -9.38
N GLY A 128 -9.22 6.77 -10.65
CA GLY A 128 -10.20 6.64 -11.74
C GLY A 128 -11.31 7.69 -11.67
N GLN A 129 -11.09 8.80 -10.96
CA GLN A 129 -12.02 9.93 -10.92
C GLN A 129 -11.80 10.85 -12.12
N SER A 130 -12.86 11.53 -12.57
CA SER A 130 -12.71 12.54 -13.62
C SER A 130 -11.89 13.74 -13.13
N ALA A 131 -10.93 14.18 -13.94
CA ALA A 131 -10.22 15.44 -13.72
C ALA A 131 -11.14 16.67 -13.69
N GLN A 132 -12.38 16.58 -14.21
CA GLN A 132 -13.36 17.66 -14.12
C GLN A 132 -13.95 17.83 -12.72
N SER A 133 -13.98 16.76 -11.92
CA SER A 133 -14.69 16.72 -10.63
C SER A 133 -13.80 16.46 -9.42
N VAL A 134 -12.57 15.95 -9.62
CA VAL A 134 -11.63 15.67 -8.52
C VAL A 134 -11.40 16.93 -7.67
N LYS A 135 -11.17 16.76 -6.37
CA LYS A 135 -10.80 17.87 -5.49
C LYS A 135 -9.40 18.38 -5.88
N LEU A 136 -9.27 19.70 -6.03
CA LEU A 136 -8.02 20.36 -6.39
C LEU A 136 -7.06 20.42 -5.19
N ASP A 137 -7.60 20.65 -4.00
CA ASP A 137 -6.81 20.62 -2.75
C ASP A 137 -6.73 19.18 -2.20
N PRO A 138 -5.53 18.56 -2.15
CA PRO A 138 -5.35 17.22 -1.63
C PRO A 138 -5.65 17.10 -0.12
N PHE A 139 -5.57 18.18 0.67
CA PHE A 139 -5.83 18.15 2.11
C PHE A 139 -7.34 18.10 2.45
N SER A 140 -8.18 18.46 1.47
CA SER A 140 -9.65 18.48 1.57
C SER A 140 -10.34 17.13 1.29
N ILE A 141 -9.56 16.10 0.97
CA ILE A 141 -10.08 14.76 0.66
C ILE A 141 -10.72 14.15 1.91
N PHE A 142 -11.95 13.68 1.76
CA PHE A 142 -12.66 12.94 2.80
C PHE A 142 -12.23 11.47 2.80
N PRO A 143 -12.09 10.84 3.98
CA PRO A 143 -11.69 9.44 4.08
C PRO A 143 -12.77 8.52 3.50
N LEU A 144 -12.39 7.68 2.54
CA LEU A 144 -13.26 6.66 1.95
C LEU A 144 -13.11 5.31 2.67
N PRO A 145 -14.16 4.46 2.68
CA PRO A 145 -14.11 3.17 3.36
C PRO A 145 -13.29 2.15 2.58
N ASN A 146 -12.22 1.69 3.20
CA ASN A 146 -11.55 0.42 2.92
C ASN A 146 -12.33 -0.74 3.55
N TRP A 147 -12.09 -1.98 3.13
CA TRP A 147 -12.89 -3.11 3.61
C TRP A 147 -12.11 -4.39 3.88
N ASP A 148 -12.58 -5.14 4.88
CA ASP A 148 -12.21 -6.52 5.14
C ASP A 148 -13.48 -7.38 5.12
N ILE A 149 -13.50 -8.43 4.31
CA ILE A 149 -14.64 -9.32 4.12
C ILE A 149 -14.21 -10.73 4.52
N THR A 150 -14.96 -11.35 5.43
CA THR A 150 -14.80 -12.74 5.85
C THR A 150 -16.11 -13.48 5.66
N TYR A 151 -16.05 -14.67 5.07
CA TYR A 151 -17.17 -15.58 4.96
C TYR A 151 -16.78 -17.01 5.37
N ASP A 152 -17.41 -17.55 6.41
CA ASP A 152 -17.13 -18.89 6.94
C ASP A 152 -18.31 -19.88 6.82
N GLY A 153 -19.32 -19.52 6.03
CA GLY A 153 -20.57 -20.27 5.90
C GLY A 153 -20.50 -21.52 5.01
N LEU A 154 -19.48 -21.63 4.15
CA LEU A 154 -19.44 -22.68 3.13
C LEU A 154 -19.43 -24.09 3.71
N SER A 155 -18.75 -24.33 4.83
CA SER A 155 -18.68 -25.67 5.44
C SER A 155 -20.04 -26.17 5.97
N ARG A 156 -21.05 -25.30 6.12
CA ARG A 156 -22.39 -25.68 6.57
C ARG A 156 -23.31 -26.14 5.44
N LEU A 157 -22.95 -25.89 4.17
CA LEU A 157 -23.76 -26.27 3.02
C LEU A 157 -23.59 -27.76 2.67
N ALA A 158 -24.69 -28.43 2.30
CA ALA A 158 -24.75 -29.89 2.12
C ALA A 158 -23.67 -30.53 1.21
N PRO A 159 -23.23 -29.94 0.08
CA PRO A 159 -22.14 -30.54 -0.70
C PRO A 159 -20.77 -30.35 -0.06
N PHE A 160 -20.56 -29.29 0.74
CA PHE A 160 -19.27 -28.93 1.33
C PHE A 160 -19.05 -29.52 2.73
N SER A 161 -20.12 -29.73 3.50
CA SER A 161 -20.05 -30.25 4.88
C SER A 161 -19.45 -31.65 4.99
N LYS A 162 -19.60 -32.46 3.93
CA LYS A 162 -19.00 -33.80 3.84
C LYS A 162 -17.47 -33.77 3.68
N LEU A 163 -16.94 -32.73 3.02
CA LEU A 163 -15.52 -32.60 2.71
C LEU A 163 -14.79 -31.74 3.74
N PHE A 164 -15.39 -30.62 4.13
CA PHE A 164 -14.78 -29.58 4.94
C PHE A 164 -15.39 -29.52 6.34
N ARG A 165 -14.53 -29.52 7.35
CA ARG A 165 -14.88 -29.15 8.73
C ARG A 165 -15.00 -27.62 8.85
N THR A 166 -14.07 -26.89 8.27
CA THR A 166 -14.09 -25.42 8.18
C THR A 166 -13.70 -25.01 6.77
N PHE A 167 -14.32 -23.94 6.28
CA PHE A 167 -13.98 -23.32 5.01
C PHE A 167 -14.26 -21.83 5.12
N THR A 168 -13.19 -21.03 5.06
CA THR A 168 -13.24 -19.57 5.23
C THR A 168 -12.69 -18.90 3.98
N ILE A 169 -13.42 -17.90 3.49
CA ILE A 169 -12.99 -16.99 2.43
C ILE A 169 -12.70 -15.63 3.06
N ASN A 170 -11.51 -15.10 2.80
CA ASN A 170 -11.14 -13.74 3.22
C ASN A 170 -10.75 -12.88 2.01
N HIS A 171 -11.12 -11.60 2.08
CA HIS A 171 -10.70 -10.55 1.16
C HIS A 171 -10.41 -9.28 1.98
N SER A 172 -9.29 -8.61 1.72
CA SER A 172 -8.92 -7.36 2.37
C SER A 172 -8.48 -6.36 1.30
N TYR A 173 -8.98 -5.14 1.41
CA TYR A 173 -8.60 -4.02 0.56
C TYR A 173 -8.28 -2.80 1.40
N ARG A 174 -7.09 -2.22 1.19
CA ARG A 174 -6.67 -0.97 1.81
C ARG A 174 -6.00 -0.10 0.77
N SER A 175 -6.49 1.13 0.58
CA SER A 175 -5.79 2.14 -0.20
C SER A 175 -5.68 3.45 0.58
N THR A 176 -4.51 4.08 0.52
CA THR A 176 -4.16 5.30 1.27
C THR A 176 -3.38 6.25 0.38
N PHE A 177 -3.80 7.52 0.35
CA PHE A 177 -3.03 8.62 -0.19
C PHE A 177 -2.31 9.34 0.95
N SER A 178 -1.03 9.63 0.77
CA SER A 178 -0.24 10.34 1.76
C SER A 178 0.71 11.37 1.15
N ILE A 179 0.90 12.46 1.87
CA ILE A 179 1.93 13.46 1.64
C ILE A 179 2.95 13.27 2.76
N GLY A 180 4.15 12.83 2.39
CA GLY A 180 5.19 12.46 3.37
C GLY A 180 5.64 13.65 4.22
N SER A 181 5.86 14.79 3.57
CA SER A 181 6.05 16.07 4.23
C SER A 181 5.58 17.23 3.34
N TYR A 182 5.12 18.30 3.98
CA TYR A 182 4.92 19.59 3.36
C TYR A 182 5.49 20.68 4.27
N GLN A 183 5.85 21.82 3.69
CA GLN A 183 6.22 23.03 4.41
C GLN A 183 5.63 24.27 3.76
N THR A 184 5.39 25.33 4.51
CA THR A 184 5.01 26.64 3.95
C THR A 184 6.12 27.16 3.03
N ASN A 185 5.74 27.64 1.86
CA ASN A 185 6.68 28.22 0.92
C ASN A 185 6.98 29.67 1.30
N LEU A 186 8.26 29.98 1.56
CA LEU A 186 8.68 31.33 1.96
C LEU A 186 8.57 32.37 0.84
N LEU A 187 8.53 31.92 -0.42
CA LEU A 187 8.38 32.79 -1.58
C LEU A 187 6.90 33.05 -1.91
N TYR A 188 5.97 32.42 -1.19
CA TYR A 188 4.55 32.68 -1.36
C TYR A 188 4.18 34.05 -0.79
N THR A 189 3.52 34.87 -1.60
CA THR A 189 2.95 36.16 -1.18
C THR A 189 1.48 35.98 -0.78
N GLN A 190 0.98 36.80 0.14
CA GLN A 190 -0.41 36.66 0.65
C GLN A 190 -1.48 36.83 -0.44
N ASP A 191 -1.21 37.62 -1.46
CA ASP A 191 -2.06 37.78 -2.64
C ASP A 191 -2.04 36.54 -3.57
N GLY A 192 -1.06 35.65 -3.42
CA GLY A 192 -0.93 34.42 -4.20
C GLY A 192 -0.51 34.63 -5.65
N GLU A 193 -0.05 35.84 -5.98
CA GLU A 193 0.30 36.27 -7.34
C GLU A 193 1.79 36.10 -7.66
N ALA A 194 2.63 35.73 -6.67
CA ALA A 194 4.04 35.50 -6.91
C ALA A 194 4.27 34.34 -7.90
N LEU A 195 5.10 34.62 -8.91
CA LEU A 195 5.48 33.68 -9.95
C LEU A 195 6.91 33.17 -9.74
N ASP A 196 7.14 31.92 -10.08
CA ASP A 196 8.48 31.35 -10.18
C ASP A 196 9.19 31.76 -11.49
N ALA A 197 10.43 31.31 -11.67
CA ALA A 197 11.26 31.64 -12.83
C ALA A 197 10.70 31.13 -14.18
N ILE A 198 9.77 30.17 -14.15
CA ILE A 198 9.14 29.57 -15.34
C ILE A 198 7.67 30.01 -15.49
N GLY A 199 7.22 30.98 -14.69
CA GLY A 199 5.90 31.60 -14.80
C GLY A 199 4.76 30.84 -14.14
N ASN A 200 5.04 29.93 -13.19
CA ASN A 200 4.00 29.28 -12.37
C ASN A 200 3.74 30.05 -11.07
N PHE A 201 2.50 30.00 -10.58
CA PHE A 201 2.21 30.47 -9.23
C PHE A 201 2.93 29.61 -8.20
N ILE A 202 3.59 30.30 -7.28
CA ILE A 202 4.27 29.69 -6.16
C ILE A 202 3.19 29.10 -5.22
N PRO A 203 3.22 27.80 -4.91
CA PRO A 203 2.20 27.19 -4.05
C PRO A 203 2.41 27.62 -2.59
N GLN A 204 1.32 27.80 -1.83
CA GLN A 204 1.40 28.15 -0.40
C GLN A 204 2.17 27.10 0.42
N ARG A 205 2.01 25.82 0.07
CA ARG A 205 2.73 24.70 0.68
C ARG A 205 3.58 24.02 -0.39
N GLN A 206 4.87 23.89 -0.12
CA GLN A 206 5.76 23.08 -0.91
C GLN A 206 5.65 21.61 -0.47
N ILE A 207 5.35 20.74 -1.42
CA ILE A 207 5.24 19.29 -1.26
C ILE A 207 6.35 18.65 -2.10
N MET A 208 7.11 17.75 -1.51
CA MET A 208 8.20 17.07 -2.21
C MET A 208 7.74 15.76 -2.86
N THR A 209 6.95 14.99 -2.12
CA THR A 209 6.44 13.69 -2.55
C THR A 209 5.00 13.45 -2.13
N ALA A 210 4.25 12.80 -3.01
CA ALA A 210 2.93 12.26 -2.72
C ALA A 210 2.94 10.76 -3.04
N THR A 211 2.26 9.96 -2.22
CA THR A 211 2.26 8.50 -2.36
C THR A 211 0.85 7.94 -2.32
N ILE A 212 0.56 6.96 -3.17
CA ILE A 212 -0.62 6.09 -3.08
C ILE A 212 -0.13 4.69 -2.75
N SER A 213 -0.59 4.13 -1.64
CA SER A 213 -0.28 2.77 -1.21
C SER A 213 -1.57 1.95 -1.23
N GLU A 214 -1.63 0.98 -2.13
CA GLU A 214 -2.74 0.04 -2.30
C GLU A 214 -2.28 -1.37 -1.94
N VAL A 215 -3.00 -2.00 -1.01
CA VAL A 215 -2.68 -3.31 -0.46
C VAL A 215 -3.92 -4.18 -0.46
N MET A 216 -3.79 -5.35 -1.08
CA MET A 216 -4.77 -6.43 -1.09
C MET A 216 -4.08 -7.70 -0.57
N ARG A 217 -3.97 -7.80 0.75
CA ARG A 217 -3.28 -8.90 1.44
C ARG A 217 -4.23 -9.50 2.48
N PRO A 218 -5.11 -10.45 2.10
CA PRO A 218 -5.21 -11.09 0.79
C PRO A 218 -6.18 -10.38 -0.17
N PHE A 219 -5.89 -10.40 -1.48
CA PHE A 219 -6.90 -10.14 -2.51
C PHE A 219 -7.94 -11.26 -2.50
N ILE A 220 -7.51 -12.51 -2.36
CA ILE A 220 -8.43 -13.59 -2.00
C ILE A 220 -7.67 -14.66 -1.25
N ASN A 221 -8.27 -15.16 -0.18
CA ASN A 221 -7.74 -16.27 0.59
C ASN A 221 -8.83 -17.33 0.79
N PHE A 222 -8.45 -18.58 0.55
CA PHE A 222 -9.23 -19.75 0.92
C PHE A 222 -8.46 -20.50 2.01
N ASP A 223 -9.06 -20.65 3.17
CA ASP A 223 -8.53 -21.46 4.27
C ASP A 223 -9.54 -22.55 4.60
N ALA A 224 -9.14 -23.80 4.45
CA ALA A 224 -10.01 -24.94 4.64
C ALA A 224 -9.34 -26.00 5.53
N THR A 225 -10.12 -26.57 6.45
CA THR A 225 -9.76 -27.81 7.12
C THR A 225 -10.73 -28.91 6.71
N LEU A 226 -10.21 -30.01 6.20
CA LEU A 226 -10.98 -31.19 5.84
C LEU A 226 -11.34 -32.01 7.09
N GLN A 227 -12.33 -32.89 6.95
CA GLN A 227 -12.75 -33.80 8.03
C GLN A 227 -11.62 -34.72 8.53
N ASN A 228 -10.69 -35.10 7.64
CA ASN A 228 -9.50 -35.89 7.98
C ASN A 228 -8.37 -35.06 8.62
N SER A 229 -8.61 -33.81 9.00
CA SER A 229 -7.60 -32.88 9.57
C SER A 229 -6.50 -32.43 8.58
N LEU A 230 -6.69 -32.61 7.28
CA LEU A 230 -5.88 -31.95 6.26
C LEU A 230 -6.23 -30.46 6.22
N LEU A 231 -5.20 -29.60 6.22
CA LEU A 231 -5.29 -28.16 6.08
C LEU A 231 -4.94 -27.82 4.63
N LEU A 232 -5.75 -26.99 3.99
CA LEU A 232 -5.50 -26.43 2.66
C LEU A 232 -5.61 -24.92 2.75
N LYS A 233 -4.61 -24.23 2.19
CA LYS A 233 -4.56 -22.78 2.13
C LYS A 233 -4.21 -22.34 0.71
N PHE A 234 -4.96 -21.40 0.18
CA PHE A 234 -4.61 -20.62 -1.00
C PHE A 234 -4.71 -19.14 -0.66
N GLU A 235 -3.73 -18.36 -1.07
CA GLU A 235 -3.70 -16.90 -0.87
C GLU A 235 -3.20 -16.26 -2.17
N TYR A 236 -3.94 -15.30 -2.69
CA TYR A 236 -3.46 -14.40 -3.72
C TYR A 236 -3.38 -13.00 -3.13
N ASN A 237 -2.17 -12.45 -3.11
CA ASN A 237 -1.81 -11.14 -2.60
C ASN A 237 -1.48 -10.21 -3.76
N ARG A 238 -1.87 -8.95 -3.63
CA ARG A 238 -1.49 -7.88 -4.56
C ARG A 238 -1.17 -6.61 -3.79
N ASP A 239 -0.14 -5.91 -4.21
CA ASP A 239 0.19 -4.59 -3.69
C ASP A 239 0.69 -3.68 -4.81
N ARG A 240 0.43 -2.39 -4.67
CA ARG A 240 0.90 -1.34 -5.56
C ARG A 240 1.25 -0.12 -4.72
N ASN A 241 2.46 0.38 -4.87
CA ASN A 241 2.93 1.61 -4.26
C ASN A 241 3.36 2.58 -5.36
N LEU A 242 2.74 3.75 -5.40
CA LEU A 242 2.99 4.80 -6.37
C LEU A 242 3.56 5.99 -5.63
N SER A 243 4.78 6.39 -5.95
CA SER A 243 5.44 7.56 -5.38
C SER A 243 5.66 8.62 -6.45
N LEU A 244 4.91 9.71 -6.35
CA LEU A 244 5.09 10.91 -7.16
C LEU A 244 6.18 11.77 -6.53
N SER A 245 7.27 12.01 -7.26
CA SER A 245 8.29 13.00 -6.92
C SER A 245 8.06 14.27 -7.74
N LEU A 246 7.83 15.38 -7.04
CA LEU A 246 7.60 16.68 -7.68
C LEU A 246 8.91 17.39 -8.05
N SER A 247 10.02 17.02 -7.41
CA SER A 247 11.36 17.54 -7.75
C SER A 247 11.87 17.01 -9.08
N ASN A 248 11.58 15.74 -9.38
CA ASN A 248 12.04 15.05 -10.59
C ASN A 248 10.90 14.81 -11.60
N LEU A 249 9.68 15.25 -11.29
CA LEU A 249 8.47 15.08 -12.11
C LEU A 249 8.29 13.66 -12.65
N GLN A 250 8.42 12.69 -11.74
CA GLN A 250 8.34 11.27 -12.06
C GLN A 250 7.44 10.52 -11.09
N VAL A 251 6.81 9.45 -11.58
CA VAL A 251 6.08 8.47 -10.78
C VAL A 251 6.90 7.20 -10.72
N THR A 252 7.33 6.82 -9.52
CA THR A 252 7.92 5.52 -9.26
C THR A 252 6.81 4.57 -8.82
N GLU A 253 6.57 3.52 -9.58
CA GLU A 253 5.57 2.50 -9.29
C GLU A 253 6.23 1.18 -8.92
N VAL A 254 5.90 0.65 -7.74
CA VAL A 254 6.26 -0.69 -7.29
C VAL A 254 5.01 -1.54 -7.28
N ARG A 255 5.00 -2.63 -8.05
CA ARG A 255 3.89 -3.61 -8.08
C ARG A 255 4.36 -4.94 -7.51
N GLY A 256 3.50 -5.59 -6.73
CA GLY A 256 3.71 -6.90 -6.17
C GLY A 256 2.52 -7.83 -6.44
N LYS A 257 2.80 -9.06 -6.85
CA LYS A 257 1.82 -10.16 -6.92
C LYS A 257 2.42 -11.35 -6.19
N GLU A 258 1.66 -12.00 -5.33
CA GLU A 258 2.13 -13.15 -4.58
C GLU A 258 1.06 -14.22 -4.48
N PHE A 259 1.39 -15.45 -4.90
CA PHE A 259 0.57 -16.63 -4.71
C PHE A 259 1.17 -17.45 -3.57
N VAL A 260 0.35 -17.85 -2.61
CA VAL A 260 0.75 -18.75 -1.53
C VAL A 260 -0.16 -19.97 -1.56
N VAL A 261 0.44 -21.15 -1.67
CA VAL A 261 -0.25 -22.44 -1.56
C VAL A 261 0.31 -23.15 -0.33
N GLY A 262 -0.54 -23.37 0.66
CA GLY A 262 -0.21 -24.04 1.90
C GLY A 262 -0.97 -25.36 2.03
N THR A 263 -0.31 -26.38 2.55
CA THR A 263 -0.95 -27.62 2.99
C THR A 263 -0.36 -28.05 4.33
N GLY A 264 -1.15 -28.74 5.13
CA GLY A 264 -0.68 -29.28 6.39
C GLY A 264 -1.51 -30.45 6.86
N TYR A 265 -0.92 -31.29 7.70
CA TYR A 265 -1.62 -32.44 8.25
C TYR A 265 -1.22 -32.68 9.70
N ARG A 266 -2.21 -32.99 10.53
CA ARG A 266 -2.00 -33.38 11.93
C ARG A 266 -2.11 -34.89 12.07
N PHE A 267 -0.96 -35.55 12.22
CA PHE A 267 -0.92 -36.95 12.59
C PHE A 267 -1.16 -37.08 14.08
N LYS A 268 -2.17 -37.86 14.46
CA LYS A 268 -2.50 -38.08 15.86
C LYS A 268 -1.69 -39.24 16.43
N ASN A 269 -1.29 -39.15 17.70
CA ASN A 269 -0.68 -40.25 18.46
C ASN A 269 0.56 -40.89 17.81
N VAL A 270 1.40 -40.08 17.17
CA VAL A 270 2.67 -40.55 16.61
C VAL A 270 3.62 -40.90 17.76
N LYS A 271 4.25 -42.08 17.70
CA LYS A 271 5.30 -42.47 18.65
C LYS A 271 6.60 -41.80 18.22
N PHE A 272 7.22 -41.03 19.11
CA PHE A 272 8.53 -40.46 18.82
C PHE A 272 9.58 -41.58 18.62
N PRO A 273 10.48 -41.48 17.62
CA PRO A 273 11.43 -42.53 17.31
C PRO A 273 12.49 -42.73 18.41
N LEU A 274 12.85 -41.67 19.13
CA LEU A 274 13.81 -41.71 20.23
C LEU A 274 13.11 -41.87 21.58
N ALA A 275 13.74 -42.59 22.51
CA ALA A 275 13.26 -42.71 23.88
C ALA A 275 13.82 -41.55 24.72
N PHE A 276 12.94 -40.87 25.47
CA PHE A 276 13.32 -39.86 26.46
C PHE A 276 12.90 -40.36 27.84
N GLY A 277 13.88 -40.53 28.76
CA GLY A 277 13.61 -41.06 30.10
C GLY A 277 13.00 -42.47 30.09
N GLY A 278 13.42 -43.34 29.16
CA GLY A 278 12.95 -44.72 29.04
C GLY A 278 11.58 -44.90 28.39
N THR A 279 10.88 -43.82 28.05
CA THR A 279 9.57 -43.89 27.36
C THR A 279 9.64 -43.23 25.99
N ARG A 280 8.86 -43.75 25.04
CA ARG A 280 8.65 -43.09 23.75
C ARG A 280 7.40 -42.21 23.88
N PRO A 281 7.55 -40.88 23.99
CA PRO A 281 6.41 -39.99 24.11
C PRO A 281 5.50 -40.19 22.90
N LYS A 282 4.19 -40.20 23.15
CA LYS A 282 3.15 -40.24 22.12
C LYS A 282 2.46 -38.89 22.09
N SER A 283 2.49 -38.25 20.94
CA SER A 283 1.88 -36.94 20.77
C SER A 283 1.49 -36.73 19.32
N ASP A 284 0.85 -35.60 19.08
CA ASP A 284 0.46 -35.21 17.74
C ASP A 284 1.62 -34.54 17.03
N MET A 285 1.79 -34.89 15.75
CA MET A 285 2.78 -34.29 14.85
C MET A 285 2.06 -33.41 13.83
N ASN A 286 2.44 -32.15 13.74
CA ASN A 286 1.92 -31.24 12.72
C ASN A 286 2.97 -31.10 11.61
N LEU A 287 2.58 -31.46 10.39
CA LEU A 287 3.36 -31.16 9.19
C LEU A 287 2.74 -29.97 8.47
N ARG A 288 3.58 -29.07 7.95
CA ARG A 288 3.17 -27.94 7.11
C ARG A 288 4.13 -27.79 5.95
N LEU A 289 3.57 -27.45 4.79
CA LEU A 289 4.28 -27.09 3.57
C LEU A 289 3.60 -25.86 2.97
N ASP A 290 4.33 -24.76 2.91
CA ASP A 290 3.92 -23.52 2.28
C ASP A 290 4.85 -23.23 1.09
N LEU A 291 4.25 -23.02 -0.08
CA LEU A 291 4.91 -22.58 -1.29
C LEU A 291 4.45 -21.16 -1.58
N SER A 292 5.37 -20.23 -1.79
CA SER A 292 5.03 -18.90 -2.29
C SER A 292 5.79 -18.53 -3.55
N LEU A 293 5.10 -17.86 -4.47
CA LEU A 293 5.62 -17.31 -5.71
C LEU A 293 5.28 -15.83 -5.70
N ARG A 294 6.28 -14.97 -5.57
CA ARG A 294 6.12 -13.52 -5.51
C ARG A 294 6.90 -12.83 -6.60
N ASP A 295 6.19 -12.10 -7.44
CA ASP A 295 6.80 -11.23 -8.45
C ASP A 295 6.66 -9.79 -7.98
N ASN A 296 7.76 -9.04 -8.01
CA ASN A 296 7.74 -7.61 -7.83
C ASN A 296 8.51 -6.90 -8.95
N ALA A 297 8.06 -5.70 -9.31
CA ALA A 297 8.71 -4.87 -10.32
C ALA A 297 8.57 -3.39 -9.93
N THR A 298 9.63 -2.64 -10.19
CA THR A 298 9.70 -1.19 -10.00
C THR A 298 9.90 -0.52 -11.35
N VAL A 299 8.96 0.34 -11.73
CA VAL A 299 8.98 1.12 -12.98
C VAL A 299 8.99 2.60 -12.62
N ILE A 300 9.93 3.34 -13.17
CA ILE A 300 9.97 4.80 -13.10
C ILE A 300 9.40 5.36 -14.39
N ARG A 301 8.44 6.28 -14.27
CA ARG A 301 7.80 6.98 -15.38
C ARG A 301 8.04 8.47 -15.27
N ARG A 302 8.66 9.07 -16.28
CA ARG A 302 9.01 10.50 -16.27
C ARG A 302 8.04 11.30 -17.13
N MET A 303 7.46 12.35 -16.56
CA MET A 303 6.35 13.09 -17.19
C MET A 303 6.77 13.97 -18.36
N GLU A 304 8.01 14.46 -18.39
CA GLU A 304 8.50 15.35 -19.45
C GLU A 304 9.13 14.60 -20.62
N GLU A 305 9.85 13.52 -20.32
CA GLU A 305 10.59 12.75 -21.32
C GLU A 305 9.73 11.64 -21.96
N ASN A 306 8.54 11.38 -21.39
CA ASN A 306 7.67 10.26 -21.71
C ASN A 306 8.42 8.92 -21.80
N GLN A 307 9.30 8.69 -20.82
CA GLN A 307 10.13 7.50 -20.72
C GLN A 307 9.69 6.63 -19.54
N ASN A 308 9.57 5.33 -19.82
CA ASN A 308 9.30 4.29 -18.83
C ASN A 308 10.55 3.42 -18.68
N GLN A 309 11.10 3.34 -17.46
CA GLN A 309 12.30 2.56 -17.17
C GLN A 309 12.05 1.59 -16.02
N VAL A 310 12.30 0.31 -16.26
CA VAL A 310 12.36 -0.70 -15.19
C VAL A 310 13.69 -0.55 -14.44
N THR A 311 13.63 -0.28 -13.14
CA THR A 311 14.82 -0.01 -12.32
C THR A 311 15.13 -1.09 -11.30
N ALA A 312 14.12 -1.87 -10.89
CA ALA A 312 14.27 -3.00 -10.00
C ALA A 312 13.14 -4.00 -10.20
N GLY A 313 13.30 -5.18 -9.63
CA GLY A 313 12.28 -6.22 -9.64
C GLY A 313 12.89 -7.58 -9.36
N GLN A 314 12.10 -8.47 -8.79
CA GLN A 314 12.53 -9.79 -8.33
C GLN A 314 11.36 -10.78 -8.41
N ASN A 315 11.64 -11.95 -8.96
CA ASN A 315 10.77 -13.12 -8.86
C ASN A 315 11.31 -14.00 -7.72
N ILE A 316 10.52 -14.13 -6.66
CA ILE A 316 10.89 -14.79 -5.41
C ILE A 316 10.07 -16.06 -5.27
N ILE A 317 10.76 -17.19 -5.17
CA ILE A 317 10.15 -18.49 -4.89
C ILE A 317 10.54 -18.89 -3.47
N SER A 318 9.56 -19.08 -2.60
CA SER A 318 9.78 -19.57 -1.24
C SER A 318 9.17 -20.96 -1.04
N ILE A 319 9.93 -21.86 -0.45
CA ILE A 319 9.49 -23.17 -0.01
C ILE A 319 9.73 -23.23 1.48
N LYS A 320 8.68 -23.37 2.28
CA LYS A 320 8.76 -23.49 3.74
C LYS A 320 8.08 -24.78 4.15
N THR A 321 8.81 -25.65 4.82
CA THR A 321 8.25 -26.86 5.42
C THR A 321 8.65 -26.96 6.87
N SER A 322 7.72 -27.41 7.71
CA SER A 322 8.03 -27.71 9.11
C SER A 322 7.30 -28.93 9.62
N ALA A 323 7.96 -29.62 10.55
CA ALA A 323 7.43 -30.72 11.32
C ALA A 323 7.54 -30.35 12.80
N ASP A 324 6.41 -30.13 13.44
CA ASP A 324 6.31 -29.73 14.85
C ASP A 324 5.81 -30.91 15.68
N TYR A 325 6.54 -31.28 16.73
CA TYR A 325 6.21 -32.38 17.63
C TYR A 325 6.32 -31.95 19.10
N VAL A 326 5.21 -32.08 19.83
CA VAL A 326 5.17 -31.77 21.26
C VAL A 326 5.59 -33.00 22.05
N ILE A 327 6.79 -33.01 22.63
CA ILE A 327 7.28 -34.16 23.41
C ILE A 327 6.54 -34.25 24.75
N ASN A 328 6.43 -33.13 25.46
CA ASN A 328 5.68 -33.00 26.70
C ASN A 328 5.29 -31.52 26.92
N GLN A 329 4.64 -31.20 28.05
CA GLN A 329 4.21 -29.83 28.37
C GLN A 329 5.34 -28.79 28.42
N ARG A 330 6.59 -29.23 28.55
CA ARG A 330 7.77 -28.36 28.71
C ARG A 330 8.72 -28.41 27.52
N LEU A 331 8.54 -29.34 26.57
CA LEU A 331 9.48 -29.60 25.48
C LEU A 331 8.76 -29.75 24.15
N ASN A 332 9.09 -28.87 23.20
CA ASN A 332 8.64 -28.91 21.82
C ASN A 332 9.85 -28.99 20.88
N VAL A 333 9.78 -29.87 19.89
CA VAL A 333 10.81 -30.03 18.85
C VAL A 333 10.19 -29.71 17.51
N ARG A 334 10.87 -28.84 16.76
CA ARG A 334 10.49 -28.43 15.40
C ARG A 334 11.64 -28.67 14.45
N ALA A 335 11.45 -29.51 13.44
CA ALA A 335 12.32 -29.53 12.27
C ALA A 335 11.76 -28.56 11.22
N PHE A 336 12.63 -27.77 10.59
CA PHE A 336 12.22 -26.84 9.55
C PHE A 336 13.21 -26.82 8.39
N TYR A 337 12.68 -26.54 7.21
CA TYR A 337 13.44 -26.26 6.00
C TYR A 337 12.78 -25.10 5.27
N GLU A 338 13.56 -24.07 4.98
CA GLU A 338 13.16 -22.89 4.24
C GLU A 338 14.15 -22.65 3.12
N ARG A 339 13.66 -22.50 1.90
CA ARG A 339 14.46 -22.10 0.75
C ARG A 339 13.81 -20.90 0.09
N VAL A 340 14.59 -19.84 -0.09
CA VAL A 340 14.17 -18.63 -0.79
C VAL A 340 15.09 -18.45 -1.98
N MET A 341 14.52 -18.51 -3.17
CA MET A 341 15.21 -18.29 -4.44
C MET A 341 14.76 -16.96 -4.99
N ASN A 342 15.70 -16.12 -5.38
CA ASN A 342 15.45 -14.78 -5.89
C ASN A 342 16.08 -14.66 -7.28
N ASN A 343 15.24 -14.40 -8.28
CA ASN A 343 15.65 -14.14 -9.64
C ASN A 343 15.35 -12.68 -9.99
N PRO A 344 16.37 -11.81 -10.08
CA PRO A 344 16.17 -10.40 -10.42
C PRO A 344 15.60 -10.22 -11.84
N VAL A 345 14.76 -9.20 -12.01
CA VAL A 345 14.18 -8.80 -13.30
C VAL A 345 15.18 -8.02 -14.15
N ILE A 346 16.12 -7.32 -13.52
CA ILE A 346 17.16 -6.53 -14.19
C ILE A 346 18.45 -7.34 -14.37
N SER A 347 19.13 -7.15 -15.50
CA SER A 347 20.38 -7.85 -15.86
C SER A 347 21.59 -7.44 -15.01
N THR A 348 21.49 -6.35 -14.25
CA THR A 348 22.56 -5.84 -13.37
C THR A 348 22.61 -6.54 -12.01
N SER A 349 21.71 -7.49 -11.75
CA SER A 349 21.61 -8.21 -10.48
C SER A 349 21.72 -9.73 -10.70
N PHE A 350 22.36 -10.43 -9.76
CA PHE A 350 22.58 -11.87 -9.87
C PHE A 350 21.49 -12.68 -9.16
N PRO A 351 21.05 -13.82 -9.74
CA PRO A 351 20.19 -14.76 -9.05
C PRO A 351 20.84 -15.27 -7.76
N SER A 352 20.04 -15.43 -6.70
CA SER A 352 20.51 -15.95 -5.41
C SER A 352 19.55 -17.00 -4.85
N ALA A 353 20.08 -17.91 -4.04
CA ALA A 353 19.29 -18.92 -3.36
C ALA A 353 19.81 -19.12 -1.94
N ASN A 354 18.98 -18.79 -0.95
CA ASN A 354 19.29 -18.97 0.46
C ASN A 354 18.50 -20.17 0.98
N THR A 355 19.21 -21.12 1.59
CA THR A 355 18.60 -22.29 2.23
C THR A 355 18.91 -22.25 3.72
N ASN A 356 17.86 -22.32 4.54
CA ASN A 356 17.94 -22.39 5.98
C ASN A 356 17.22 -23.66 6.45
N ALA A 357 17.93 -24.54 7.13
CA ALA A 357 17.37 -25.77 7.64
C ALA A 357 17.93 -26.07 9.02
N GLY A 358 17.10 -26.62 9.90
CA GLY A 358 17.55 -26.92 11.26
C GLY A 358 16.49 -27.57 12.12
N ILE A 359 16.91 -27.88 13.34
CA ILE A 359 16.06 -28.38 14.40
C ILE A 359 16.03 -27.31 15.50
N SER A 360 14.83 -26.85 15.83
CA SER A 360 14.58 -25.95 16.94
C SER A 360 14.02 -26.75 18.11
N ILE A 361 14.64 -26.61 19.28
CA ILE A 361 14.18 -27.21 20.53
C ILE A 361 13.75 -26.08 21.45
N ARG A 362 12.49 -26.09 21.88
CA ARG A 362 11.94 -25.08 22.79
C ARG A 362 11.62 -25.72 24.13
N PHE A 363 12.27 -25.22 25.18
CA PHE A 363 11.94 -25.54 26.56
C PHE A 363 11.11 -24.42 27.17
N THR A 364 9.98 -24.77 27.76
CA THR A 364 9.13 -23.85 28.52
C THR A 364 9.22 -24.21 30.01
N LEU A 365 9.84 -23.31 30.77
CA LEU A 365 10.01 -23.42 32.22
C LEU A 365 8.94 -22.57 32.89
N THR A 366 7.69 -23.02 32.86
CA THR A 366 6.67 -22.47 33.77
C THR A 366 6.75 -23.25 35.09
N GLN A 367 6.87 -22.50 36.19
CA GLN A 367 6.83 -23.02 37.57
C GLN A 367 5.54 -23.80 37.81
#